data_AF-A0A1Q2LGU9-F1
#
_entry.id   AF-A0A1Q2LGU9-F1
#
_cell.length_a   1.000
_cell.length_b   1.000
_cell.length_c   1.000
_cell.angle_alpha   90.00
_cell.angle_beta   90.00
_cell.angle_gamma   90.00
#
_symmetry.space_group_name_H-M   'P 1'
#
loop_
_entity.id
_entity.type
_entity.pdbx_description
1 polymer ?
#
loop_
_entity_poly.entity_id
_entity_poly.type
_entity_poly.pdbx_seq_one_letter_code
_entity_poly.pdbx_strand_id
1 'polypeptide(L)'
;MFSLSSRRYTGAKTKLLDSIDTSILKSFDYRERKNLSFFDVFGGTGVVSEYFAKKSEFSNIIINDFLHSNFIIYQGFFTQDSFDLEKF
;
A
#
# COMPACT_ATOMS: atom_id res chain seq x y z
N MET A 1 -2.78 17.65 -2.66
CA MET A 1 -2.91 16.25 -2.18
C MET A 1 -1.52 15.63 -2.18
N PHE A 2 -1.00 15.14 -1.05
CA PHE A 2 0.34 14.52 -0.99
C PHE A 2 0.26 13.08 -1.50
N SER A 3 1.11 12.72 -2.48
CA SER A 3 1.24 11.36 -3.00
C SER A 3 2.39 10.63 -2.33
N LEU A 4 2.23 9.34 -1.99
CA LEU A 4 3.31 8.52 -1.44
C LEU A 4 4.49 8.41 -2.41
N SER A 5 4.23 8.49 -3.71
CA SER A 5 5.25 8.51 -4.76
C SER A 5 6.20 9.70 -4.67
N SER A 6 5.83 10.77 -3.98
CA SER A 6 6.66 11.97 -3.77
C SER A 6 7.76 11.76 -2.71
N ARG A 7 7.72 10.67 -1.94
CA ARG A 7 8.74 10.37 -0.92
C ARG A 7 9.97 9.72 -1.57
N ARG A 8 11.13 10.36 -1.47
CA ARG A 8 12.40 9.78 -1.91
C ARG A 8 12.77 8.61 -0.99
N TYR A 9 12.80 7.41 -1.56
CA TYR A 9 13.21 6.18 -0.87
C TYR A 9 13.98 5.31 -1.86
N THR A 10 15.19 4.91 -1.51
CA THR A 10 16.02 4.06 -2.36
C THR A 10 15.30 2.73 -2.60
N GLY A 11 15.12 2.36 -3.86
CA GLY A 11 14.43 1.11 -4.23
C GLY A 11 12.89 1.20 -4.29
N ALA A 12 12.31 2.40 -4.22
CA ALA A 12 10.86 2.60 -4.44
C ALA A 12 10.41 1.99 -5.77
N LYS A 13 9.33 1.19 -5.73
CA LYS A 13 8.86 0.38 -6.87
C LYS A 13 7.92 1.11 -7.81
N THR A 14 7.82 2.44 -7.74
CA THR A 14 6.84 3.24 -8.50
C THR A 14 6.86 2.95 -10.01
N LYS A 15 8.06 2.80 -10.61
CA LYS A 15 8.20 2.49 -12.06
C LYS A 15 7.91 1.02 -12.40
N LEU A 16 7.80 0.14 -11.41
CA LEU A 16 7.62 -1.30 -11.57
C LEU A 16 6.21 -1.78 -11.24
N LEU A 17 5.29 -0.87 -10.85
CA LEU A 17 3.95 -1.23 -10.39
C LEU A 17 3.19 -2.08 -11.42
N ASP A 18 3.16 -1.67 -12.68
CA ASP A 18 2.47 -2.43 -13.74
C ASP A 18 3.11 -3.79 -14.02
N SER A 19 4.44 -3.88 -13.87
CA SER A 19 5.16 -5.15 -14.04
C SER A 19 4.88 -6.12 -12.88
N ILE A 20 4.80 -5.60 -11.66
CA ILE A 20 4.41 -6.37 -10.47
C ILE A 20 2.97 -6.88 -10.63
N ASP A 21 2.05 -5.99 -11.02
CA ASP A 21 0.66 -6.34 -11.26
C ASP A 21 0.50 -7.43 -12.32
N THR A 22 1.15 -7.25 -13.47
CA THR A 22 1.18 -8.25 -14.55
C THR A 22 1.73 -9.60 -14.07
N SER A 23 2.74 -9.60 -13.22
CA SER A 23 3.35 -10.84 -12.69
C SER A 23 2.40 -11.57 -11.73
N ILE A 24 1.67 -10.83 -10.90
CA ILE A 24 0.64 -11.39 -10.02
C ILE A 24 -0.50 -11.95 -10.88
N LEU A 25 -1.04 -11.21 -11.84
CA LEU A 25 -2.12 -11.67 -12.73
C LEU A 25 -1.79 -12.96 -13.48
N LYS A 26 -0.53 -13.12 -13.91
CA LYS A 26 -0.07 -14.36 -14.55
C LYS A 26 -0.11 -15.58 -13.62
N SER A 27 0.11 -15.37 -12.33
CA SER A 27 0.18 -16.44 -11.33
C SER A 27 -1.17 -16.67 -10.65
N PHE A 28 -1.95 -15.60 -10.51
CA PHE A 28 -3.25 -15.56 -9.86
C PHE A 28 -4.09 -14.44 -10.48
N ASP A 29 -5.02 -14.82 -11.36
CA ASP A 29 -5.94 -13.87 -11.96
C ASP A 29 -7.01 -13.44 -10.94
N TYR A 30 -6.82 -12.27 -10.36
CA TYR A 30 -7.68 -11.75 -9.30
C TYR A 30 -8.87 -10.92 -9.83
N ARG A 31 -8.95 -10.63 -11.14
CA ARG A 31 -9.92 -9.67 -11.72
C ARG A 31 -11.40 -10.07 -11.55
N GLU A 32 -11.67 -11.37 -11.49
CA GLU A 32 -13.01 -11.91 -11.26
C GLU A 32 -13.27 -12.22 -9.77
N ARG A 33 -12.36 -11.81 -8.88
CA ARG A 33 -12.44 -12.05 -7.43
C ARG A 33 -12.87 -10.78 -6.71
N LYS A 34 -13.35 -10.95 -5.48
CA LYS A 34 -13.77 -9.86 -4.59
C LYS A 34 -13.30 -10.13 -3.18
N ASN A 35 -13.20 -9.06 -2.39
CA ASN A 35 -12.86 -9.10 -0.97
C ASN A 35 -11.51 -9.79 -0.68
N LEU A 36 -10.54 -9.58 -1.57
CA LEU A 36 -9.19 -10.10 -1.37
C LEU A 36 -8.41 -9.27 -0.36
N SER A 37 -7.39 -9.91 0.24
CA SER A 37 -6.39 -9.23 1.05
C SER A 37 -5.06 -9.20 0.31
N PHE A 38 -4.46 -8.01 0.19
CA PHE A 38 -3.10 -7.87 -0.32
C PHE A 38 -2.12 -7.73 0.85
N PHE A 39 -1.06 -8.53 0.85
CA PHE A 39 -0.04 -8.48 1.90
C PHE A 39 1.30 -7.99 1.33
N ASP A 40 1.67 -6.76 1.70
CA ASP A 40 2.95 -6.14 1.37
C ASP A 40 3.94 -6.35 2.52
N VAL A 41 4.68 -7.47 2.46
CA VAL A 41 5.64 -7.87 3.51
C VAL A 41 6.74 -6.84 3.75
N PHE A 42 7.13 -6.08 2.70
CA PHE A 42 8.22 -5.11 2.74
C PHE A 42 7.76 -3.77 2.14
N GLY A 43 6.90 -3.07 2.89
CA GLY A 43 6.16 -1.92 2.39
C GLY A 43 7.03 -0.76 1.92
N GLY A 44 8.16 -0.47 2.58
CA GLY A 44 9.02 0.66 2.25
C GLY A 44 8.23 1.97 2.22
N THR A 45 8.10 2.59 1.05
CA THR A 45 7.26 3.79 0.91
C THR A 45 5.76 3.54 1.00
N GLY A 46 5.30 2.30 0.84
CA GLY A 46 3.89 1.92 0.73
C GLY A 46 3.31 2.10 -0.68
N VAL A 47 4.12 2.41 -1.71
CA VAL A 47 3.61 2.68 -3.07
C VAL A 47 3.00 1.45 -3.74
N VAL A 48 3.45 0.23 -3.41
CA VAL A 48 2.84 -1.01 -3.91
C VAL A 48 1.48 -1.22 -3.23
N SER A 49 1.46 -1.16 -1.90
CA SER A 49 0.23 -1.18 -1.11
C SER A 49 -0.82 -0.16 -1.59
N GLU A 50 -0.44 1.09 -1.83
CA GLU A 50 -1.33 2.13 -2.35
C GLU A 50 -1.90 1.77 -3.72
N TYR A 51 -1.07 1.21 -4.62
CA TYR A 51 -1.50 0.80 -5.95
C TYR A 51 -2.58 -0.28 -5.90
N PHE A 52 -2.41 -1.29 -5.03
CA PHE A 52 -3.40 -2.36 -4.86
C PHE A 52 -4.61 -1.93 -4.02
N ALA A 53 -4.47 -0.97 -3.09
CA ALA A 53 -5.59 -0.40 -2.34
C ALA A 53 -6.63 0.30 -3.24
N LYS A 54 -6.22 0.80 -4.40
CA LYS A 54 -7.10 1.49 -5.37
C LYS A 54 -7.89 0.52 -6.26
N LYS A 55 -7.60 -0.78 -6.20
CA LYS A 55 -8.24 -1.82 -7.01
C LYS A 55 -9.44 -2.38 -6.25
N SER A 56 -10.59 -2.51 -6.91
CA SER A 56 -11.86 -2.87 -6.28
C SER A 56 -11.93 -4.32 -5.82
N GLU A 57 -11.02 -5.17 -6.29
CA GLU A 57 -10.93 -6.59 -5.94
C GLU A 57 -10.38 -6.80 -4.53
N PHE A 58 -9.65 -5.82 -3.97
CA PHE A 58 -9.00 -5.89 -2.67
C PHE A 58 -9.75 -5.05 -1.63
N SER A 59 -10.25 -5.70 -0.58
CA SER A 59 -10.94 -5.03 0.53
C SER A 59 -10.02 -4.75 1.71
N ASN A 60 -8.89 -5.46 1.81
CA ASN A 60 -7.96 -5.33 2.93
C ASN A 60 -6.52 -5.24 2.40
N ILE A 61 -5.75 -4.32 2.97
CA ILE A 61 -4.33 -4.17 2.69
C ILE A 61 -3.58 -4.33 4.01
N ILE A 62 -2.67 -5.30 4.05
CA ILE A 62 -1.81 -5.57 5.20
C ILE A 62 -0.40 -5.13 4.79
N ILE A 63 0.20 -4.23 5.56
CA ILE A 63 1.52 -3.67 5.29
C ILE A 63 2.43 -4.01 6.45
N ASN A 64 3.61 -4.56 6.15
CA ASN A 64 4.66 -4.81 7.12
C ASN A 64 5.97 -4.13 6.68
N ASP A 65 6.75 -3.65 7.64
CA ASP A 65 8.11 -3.17 7.44
C ASP A 65 8.90 -3.32 8.76
N PHE A 66 10.21 -3.49 8.68
CA PHE A 66 11.08 -3.51 9.86
C PHE A 66 11.33 -2.12 10.44
N LEU A 67 11.30 -1.07 9.60
CA LEU A 67 11.55 0.29 10.04
C LEU A 67 10.27 0.89 10.62
N HIS A 68 10.22 1.04 11.94
CA HIS A 68 9.09 1.64 12.64
C HIS A 68 8.74 3.06 12.15
N SER A 69 9.72 3.82 11.63
CA SER A 69 9.46 5.12 11.01
C SER A 69 8.47 5.05 9.85
N ASN A 70 8.49 3.95 9.07
CA ASN A 70 7.53 3.74 7.99
C ASN A 70 6.12 3.45 8.54
N PHE A 71 6.00 2.79 9.70
CA PHE A 71 4.70 2.53 10.33
C PHE A 71 3.95 3.83 10.67
N ILE A 72 4.61 4.79 11.33
CA ILE A 72 3.99 6.10 11.66
C ILE A 72 3.52 6.82 10.40
N ILE A 73 4.33 6.73 9.35
CA ILE A 73 4.03 7.32 8.07
C ILE A 73 2.81 6.63 7.42
N TYR A 74 2.72 5.30 7.45
CA TYR A 74 1.54 4.59 6.95
C TYR A 74 0.28 5.05 7.67
N GLN A 75 0.36 5.22 8.99
CA GLN A 75 -0.77 5.71 9.76
C GLN A 75 -1.23 7.10 9.29
N GLY A 76 -0.29 8.00 9.02
CA GLY A 76 -0.63 9.35 8.54
C GLY A 76 -1.18 9.42 7.11
N PHE A 77 -0.86 8.44 6.24
CA PHE A 77 -1.27 8.47 4.83
C PHE A 77 -2.43 7.53 4.49
N PHE A 78 -2.59 6.42 5.21
CA PHE A 78 -3.59 5.41 4.92
C PHE A 78 -4.73 5.36 5.93
N THR A 79 -4.47 5.73 7.19
CA THR A 79 -5.52 5.75 8.19
C THR A 79 -6.36 7.01 8.00
N GLN A 80 -7.68 6.84 7.84
CA GLN A 80 -8.64 7.94 7.73
C GLN A 80 -9.38 8.16 9.05
N ASP A 81 -8.68 7.98 10.18
CA ASP A 81 -9.28 8.21 11.49
C ASP A 81 -9.69 9.68 11.62
N SER A 82 -10.87 9.91 12.20
CA SER A 82 -11.29 11.26 12.55
C SER A 82 -10.30 11.85 13.55
N PHE A 83 -9.85 13.06 13.28
CA PHE A 83 -9.03 13.81 14.23
C PHE A 83 -9.78 13.94 15.56
N ASP A 84 -9.13 13.53 16.64
CA ASP A 84 -9.65 13.62 18.01
C ASP A 84 -8.69 14.49 18.83
N LEU A 85 -9.17 15.67 19.22
CA LEU A 85 -8.40 16.66 19.97
C LEU A 85 -8.08 16.19 21.39
N GLU A 86 -8.90 15.31 21.99
CA GLU A 86 -8.72 14.84 23.36
C GLU A 86 -7.74 13.67 23.47
N LYS A 87 -7.27 13.14 22.34
CA LYS A 87 -6.31 12.03 22.29
C LYS A 87 -4.85 12.48 22.49
N PHE A 88 -4.60 13.79 22.66
CA PHE A 88 -3.29 14.42 22.81
C PHE A 88 -3.05 14.99 24.21
#